data_AF-A0A525NS36-F1
#
_entry.id   AF-A0A525NS36-F1
#
_cell.length_a   1.000
_cell.length_b   1.000
_cell.length_c   1.000
_cell.angle_alpha   90.00
_cell.angle_beta   90.00
_cell.angle_gamma   90.00
#
_symmetry.space_group_name_H-M   'P 1'
#
loop_
_entity.id
_entity.type
_entity.pdbx_description
1 polymer ?
#
loop_
_entity_poly.entity_id
_entity_poly.type
_entity_poly.pdbx_seq_one_letter_code
_entity_poly.pdbx_strand_id
1 'polypeptide(L)'
;GLLRGIWREVVGAEPEMIPAYSKDWSEPQGEERLWQAASRHLRPKGFNVEDVGDVLLFRMRSGSVAKHLGVASRVGSAAGFIHAYSGHGVVESPLGVSWRRRLVARFEFPREAI
;
A
#
# COMPACT_ATOMS: atom_id res chain seq x y z
N GLY A 1 9.41 2.85 -0.16
CA GLY A 1 10.29 2.62 -1.32
C GLY A 1 9.48 2.58 -2.59
N LEU A 2 8.96 1.40 -2.96
CA LEU A 2 8.18 1.18 -4.19
C LEU A 2 7.13 2.25 -4.47
N LEU A 3 6.16 2.43 -3.56
CA LEU A 3 5.04 3.36 -3.79
C LEU A 3 5.50 4.80 -4.05
N ARG A 4 6.56 5.24 -3.37
CA ARG A 4 7.16 6.57 -3.58
C ARG A 4 7.79 6.70 -4.95
N GLY A 5 8.48 5.65 -5.42
CA GLY A 5 9.04 5.60 -6.75
C GLY A 5 7.94 5.75 -7.80
N ILE A 6 6.86 4.96 -7.66
CA ILE A 6 5.69 5.07 -8.54
C ILE A 6 5.10 6.49 -8.49
N TRP A 7 4.91 7.05 -7.29
CA TRP A 7 4.40 8.41 -7.12
C TRP A 7 5.23 9.43 -7.90
N ARG A 8 6.56 9.35 -7.83
CA ARG A 8 7.44 10.26 -8.58
C ARG A 8 7.28 10.18 -10.08
N GLU A 9 7.09 8.97 -10.59
CA GLU A 9 6.91 8.75 -12.02
C GLU A 9 5.52 9.14 -12.52
N VAL A 10 4.46 8.92 -11.72
CA VAL A 10 3.07 9.07 -12.20
C VAL A 10 2.36 10.33 -11.71
N VAL A 11 2.79 10.89 -10.57
CA VAL A 11 2.20 12.11 -9.97
C VAL A 11 3.21 13.27 -9.96
N GLY A 12 4.48 12.99 -9.69
CA GLY A 12 5.54 14.00 -9.61
C GLY A 12 6.14 14.14 -8.22
N ALA A 13 6.41 15.35 -7.73
CA ALA A 13 7.08 15.53 -6.45
C ALA A 13 6.34 14.83 -5.29
N GLU A 14 7.09 14.20 -4.39
CA GLU A 14 6.49 13.53 -3.23
C GLU A 14 5.90 14.57 -2.26
N PRO A 15 4.69 14.31 -1.71
CA PRO A 15 3.92 15.33 -1.01
C PRO A 15 4.39 15.58 0.43
N GLU A 16 5.16 14.66 1.01
CA GLU A 16 5.67 14.75 2.37
C GLU A 16 7.11 14.22 2.46
N MET A 17 7.94 14.86 3.28
CA MET A 17 9.24 14.30 3.66
C MET A 17 9.05 13.12 4.61
N ILE A 18 9.77 12.03 4.34
CA ILE A 18 9.67 10.83 5.18
C ILE A 18 10.59 10.98 6.40
N PRO A 19 10.05 10.90 7.64
CA PRO A 19 10.88 10.88 8.82
C PRO A 19 11.69 9.59 8.89
N ALA A 20 12.84 9.62 9.59
CA ALA A 20 13.56 8.39 9.90
C ALA A 20 12.62 7.42 10.65
N TYR A 21 12.50 6.18 10.17
CA TYR A 21 11.62 5.18 10.75
C TYR A 21 12.37 3.87 11.00
N SER A 22 12.09 3.25 12.16
CA SER A 22 12.63 1.93 12.52
C SER A 22 11.81 0.81 11.89
N LYS A 23 12.30 -0.43 11.96
CA LYS A 23 11.55 -1.61 11.48
C LYS A 23 10.21 -1.78 12.22
N ASP A 24 10.18 -1.45 13.50
CA ASP A 24 9.02 -1.54 14.38
C ASP A 24 8.20 -0.25 14.38
N TRP A 25 8.44 0.64 13.41
CA TRP A 25 7.79 1.94 13.33
C TRP A 25 6.27 1.84 13.53
N SER A 26 5.79 2.64 14.48
CA SER A 26 4.39 2.77 14.94
C SER A 26 3.78 1.52 15.61
N GLU A 27 4.49 0.39 15.72
CA GLU A 27 3.96 -0.80 16.39
C GLU A 27 3.78 -0.65 17.91
N PRO A 28 4.75 -0.10 18.69
CA PRO A 28 4.59 0.00 20.14
C PRO A 28 3.46 0.93 20.57
N GLN A 29 3.15 1.95 19.76
CA GLN A 29 2.06 2.89 20.01
C GLN A 29 0.73 2.47 19.37
N GLY A 30 0.74 1.49 18.46
CA GLY A 30 -0.46 1.10 17.70
C GLY A 30 -0.98 2.16 16.74
N GLU A 31 -0.15 3.15 16.38
CA GLU A 31 -0.57 4.27 15.54
C GLU A 31 -0.59 3.89 14.05
N GLU A 32 -1.75 4.03 13.40
CA GLU A 32 -1.94 3.73 11.99
C GLU A 32 -1.36 4.81 11.05
N ARG A 33 -0.10 5.22 11.27
CA ARG A 33 0.53 6.36 10.57
C ARG A 33 0.57 6.20 9.05
N LEU A 34 0.89 5.01 8.56
CA LEU A 34 0.93 4.76 7.11
C LEU A 34 -0.47 4.83 6.51
N TRP A 35 -1.47 4.30 7.20
CA TRP A 35 -2.85 4.43 6.79
C TRP A 35 -3.24 5.90 6.72
N GLN A 36 -3.01 6.67 7.78
CA GLN A 36 -3.34 8.09 7.82
C GLN A 36 -2.67 8.87 6.67
N ALA A 37 -1.40 8.59 6.38
CA ALA A 37 -0.70 9.18 5.24
C ALA A 37 -1.33 8.78 3.91
N ALA A 38 -1.65 7.49 3.72
CA ALA A 38 -2.34 7.01 2.53
C ALA A 38 -3.70 7.71 2.35
N SER A 39 -4.49 7.87 3.40
CA SER A 39 -5.79 8.56 3.35
C SER A 39 -5.68 10.06 3.06
N ARG A 40 -4.55 10.71 3.35
CA ARG A 40 -4.33 12.13 3.01
C ARG A 40 -3.98 12.33 1.54
N HIS A 41 -3.20 11.42 0.96
CA HIS A 41 -2.59 11.59 -0.37
C HIS A 41 -3.22 10.75 -1.48
N LEU A 42 -3.91 9.66 -1.13
CA LEU A 42 -4.58 8.77 -2.06
C LEU A 42 -6.08 8.83 -1.86
N ARG A 43 -6.84 8.52 -2.92
CA ARG A 43 -8.30 8.51 -2.85
C ARG A 43 -8.79 7.13 -2.40
N PRO A 44 -9.54 7.02 -1.28
CA PRO A 44 -10.04 5.72 -0.81
C PRO A 44 -10.98 5.09 -1.84
N LYS A 45 -10.90 3.76 -1.97
CA LYS A 45 -11.73 2.97 -2.89
C LYS A 45 -12.36 1.79 -2.16
N GLY A 46 -13.62 1.49 -2.49
CA GLY A 46 -14.32 0.34 -1.92
C GLY A 46 -13.71 -0.99 -2.32
N PHE A 47 -13.71 -1.99 -1.44
CA PHE A 47 -13.12 -3.31 -1.73
C PHE A 47 -13.77 -4.07 -2.88
N ASN A 48 -15.04 -3.77 -3.19
CA ASN A 48 -15.77 -4.41 -4.29
C ASN A 48 -15.43 -3.82 -5.66
N VAL A 49 -14.66 -2.73 -5.69
CA VAL A 49 -14.19 -2.11 -6.93
C VAL A 49 -12.68 -2.39 -7.00
N GLU A 50 -12.29 -3.29 -7.89
CA GLU A 50 -10.88 -3.63 -8.13
C GLU A 50 -10.47 -3.07 -9.48
N ASP A 51 -9.29 -2.46 -9.54
CA ASP A 51 -8.65 -2.05 -10.79
C ASP A 51 -7.13 -2.27 -10.70
N VAL A 52 -6.51 -2.42 -11.86
CA VAL A 52 -5.05 -2.45 -11.97
C VAL A 52 -4.50 -1.07 -11.57
N GLY A 53 -3.43 -1.06 -10.79
CA GLY A 53 -2.85 0.16 -10.23
C GLY A 53 -3.42 0.55 -8.85
N ASP A 54 -4.45 -0.14 -8.35
CA ASP A 54 -4.95 0.10 -7.00
C ASP A 54 -3.85 -0.10 -5.95
N VAL A 55 -3.71 0.86 -5.05
CA VAL A 55 -2.81 0.78 -3.89
C VAL A 55 -3.50 -0.03 -2.80
N LEU A 56 -2.84 -1.09 -2.36
CA LEU A 56 -3.34 -2.05 -1.39
C LEU A 56 -2.58 -1.91 -0.07
N LEU A 57 -3.30 -1.64 1.02
CA LEU A 57 -2.74 -1.55 2.37
C LEU A 57 -3.06 -2.81 3.16
N PHE A 58 -2.02 -3.42 3.74
CA PHE A 58 -2.11 -4.67 4.46
C PHE A 58 -1.68 -4.54 5.92
N ARG A 59 -2.39 -5.29 6.76
CA ARG A 59 -2.03 -5.59 8.14
C ARG A 59 -1.54 -7.02 8.22
N MET A 60 -0.23 -7.20 8.42
CA MET A 60 0.41 -8.51 8.31
C MET A 60 0.07 -9.47 9.46
N ARG A 61 -0.22 -8.92 10.64
CA ARG A 61 -0.56 -9.68 11.85
C ARG A 61 -1.73 -9.00 12.59
N SER A 62 -2.63 -9.80 13.15
CA SER A 62 -3.69 -9.30 14.01
C SER A 62 -3.11 -8.57 15.22
N GLY A 63 -3.68 -7.40 15.57
CA GLY A 63 -3.19 -6.54 16.65
C GLY A 63 -1.99 -5.66 16.29
N SER A 64 -1.43 -5.76 15.07
CA SER A 64 -0.38 -4.86 14.58
C SER A 64 -0.98 -3.75 13.70
N VAL A 65 -0.23 -2.66 13.50
CA VAL A 65 -0.60 -1.59 12.57
C VAL A 65 -0.54 -2.04 11.11
N ALA A 66 -1.31 -1.40 10.24
CA ALA A 66 -1.25 -1.59 8.80
C ALA A 66 -0.07 -0.81 8.23
N LYS A 67 0.99 -1.53 7.85
CA LYS A 67 2.23 -0.91 7.37
C LYS A 67 2.89 -1.60 6.18
N HIS A 68 2.17 -2.50 5.51
CA HIS A 68 2.65 -3.15 4.29
C HIS A 68 1.83 -2.68 3.09
N LEU A 69 2.49 -2.22 2.04
CA LEU A 69 1.84 -1.71 0.83
C LEU A 69 2.18 -2.57 -0.39
N GLY A 70 1.25 -2.62 -1.33
CA GLY A 70 1.48 -3.12 -2.68
C GLY A 70 0.59 -2.41 -3.70
N VAL A 71 0.79 -2.71 -4.99
CA VAL A 71 0.00 -2.17 -6.09
C VAL A 71 -0.58 -3.32 -6.90
N ALA A 72 -1.87 -3.33 -7.15
CA ALA A 72 -2.53 -4.36 -7.94
C ALA A 72 -1.97 -4.39 -9.37
N SER A 73 -1.44 -5.54 -9.80
CA SER A 73 -0.96 -5.75 -11.17
C SER A 73 -2.02 -6.43 -12.04
N ARG A 74 -2.89 -7.23 -11.40
CA ARG A 74 -3.99 -7.96 -12.03
C ARG A 74 -5.18 -8.02 -11.08
N VAL A 75 -6.39 -8.08 -11.62
CA VAL A 75 -7.65 -8.19 -10.85
C VAL A 75 -8.45 -9.43 -11.24
N GLY A 76 -9.51 -9.74 -10.49
CA GLY A 76 -10.38 -10.89 -10.75
C GLY A 76 -9.80 -12.23 -10.31
N SER A 77 -10.07 -13.30 -11.08
CA SER A 77 -9.71 -14.68 -10.71
C SER A 77 -8.20 -14.94 -10.66
N ALA A 78 -7.42 -14.20 -11.44
CA ALA A 78 -5.96 -14.26 -11.49
C ALA A 78 -5.33 -13.00 -10.88
N ALA A 79 -5.94 -12.48 -9.80
CA ALA A 79 -5.48 -11.26 -9.15
C ALA A 79 -4.04 -11.39 -8.63
N GLY A 80 -3.27 -10.33 -8.81
CA GLY A 80 -1.85 -10.25 -8.48
C GLY A 80 -1.50 -8.84 -8.05
N PHE A 81 -0.39 -8.69 -7.35
CA PHE A 81 0.08 -7.40 -6.87
C PHE A 81 1.60 -7.36 -6.73
N ILE A 82 2.16 -6.17 -6.93
CA ILE A 82 3.60 -5.88 -6.80
C ILE A 82 3.84 -5.22 -5.45
N HIS A 83 4.82 -5.72 -4.69
CA HIS A 83 5.16 -5.16 -3.39
C HIS A 83 6.67 -5.24 -3.11
N ALA A 84 7.14 -4.40 -2.19
CA ALA A 84 8.48 -4.53 -1.64
C ALA A 84 8.47 -5.61 -0.56
N TYR A 85 9.23 -6.67 -0.76
CA TYR A 85 9.33 -7.80 0.15
C TYR A 85 10.71 -7.83 0.81
N SER A 86 10.72 -7.76 2.15
CA SER A 86 11.94 -7.75 2.95
C SER A 86 12.84 -8.94 2.60
N GLY A 87 14.12 -8.68 2.37
CA GLY A 87 15.11 -9.69 1.99
C GLY A 87 15.06 -10.17 0.54
N HIS A 88 14.11 -9.69 -0.28
CA HIS A 88 13.92 -10.16 -1.66
C HIS A 88 13.86 -9.02 -2.70
N GLY A 89 13.47 -7.81 -2.29
CA GLY A 89 13.35 -6.66 -3.21
C GLY A 89 11.91 -6.42 -3.65
N VAL A 90 11.71 -5.94 -4.88
CA VAL A 90 10.36 -5.73 -5.44
C VAL A 90 9.96 -6.97 -6.24
N VAL A 91 8.83 -7.57 -5.90
CA VAL A 91 8.34 -8.81 -6.51
C VAL A 91 6.84 -8.71 -6.79
N GLU A 92 6.36 -9.53 -7.73
CA GLU A 92 4.94 -9.76 -7.94
C GLU A 92 4.50 -11.04 -7.21
N SER A 93 3.34 -10.98 -6.56
CA SER A 93 2.75 -12.10 -5.81
C SER A 93 1.28 -12.29 -6.16
N PRO A 94 0.74 -13.53 -6.10
CA PRO A 94 -0.70 -13.75 -6.21
C PRO A 94 -1.47 -13.07 -5.07
N LEU A 95 -2.55 -12.35 -5.38
CA LEU A 95 -3.46 -11.75 -4.39
C LEU A 95 -4.54 -12.77 -3.98
N GLY A 96 -4.08 -13.91 -3.47
CA GLY A 96 -4.92 -15.01 -3.00
C GLY A 96 -5.56 -14.77 -1.63
N VAL A 97 -6.25 -15.78 -1.11
CA VAL A 97 -7.04 -15.71 0.13
C VAL A 97 -6.21 -15.24 1.34
N SER A 98 -4.97 -15.71 1.49
CA SER A 98 -4.10 -15.34 2.61
C SER A 98 -3.75 -13.85 2.65
N TRP A 99 -3.54 -13.24 1.48
CA TRP A 99 -3.29 -11.81 1.34
C TRP A 99 -4.57 -11.00 1.47
N ARG A 100 -5.67 -11.45 0.85
CA ARG A 100 -6.98 -10.76 0.95
C ARG A 100 -7.46 -10.63 2.39
N ARG A 101 -7.25 -11.64 3.23
CA ARG A 101 -7.57 -11.58 4.68
C ARG A 101 -6.79 -10.51 5.44
N ARG A 102 -5.66 -10.05 4.89
CA ARG A 102 -4.78 -9.02 5.46
C ARG A 102 -5.01 -7.65 4.84
N LEU A 103 -5.78 -7.56 3.75
CA LEU A 103 -6.09 -6.32 3.07
C LEU A 103 -7.06 -5.51 3.95
N VAL A 104 -6.66 -4.31 4.33
CA VAL A 104 -7.42 -3.47 5.27
C VAL A 104 -7.85 -2.14 4.67
N ALA A 105 -7.26 -1.74 3.55
CA ALA A 105 -7.74 -0.62 2.75
C ALA A 105 -7.26 -0.74 1.30
N ARG A 106 -7.99 -0.08 0.41
CA ARG A 106 -7.65 0.09 -1.00
C ARG A 106 -7.78 1.56 -1.37
N PHE A 107 -6.88 2.03 -2.22
CA PHE A 107 -6.86 3.40 -2.69
C PHE A 107 -6.52 3.46 -4.18
N GLU A 108 -6.88 4.56 -4.82
CA GLU A 108 -6.38 4.94 -6.15
C GLU A 108 -5.44 6.16 -6.01
N PHE A 109 -4.50 6.30 -6.94
CA PHE A 109 -3.69 7.51 -7.05
C PHE A 109 -4.57 8.73 -7.40
N PRO A 110 -4.19 9.95 -6.98
CA PRO A 110 -4.88 11.16 -7.41
C PRO A 110 -4.79 11.32 -8.94
N ARG A 111 -5.84 11.86 -9.56
CA ARG A 111 -5.92 12.02 -11.03
C ARG A 111 -5.15 13.25 -11.54
N GLU A 112 -4.80 14.17 -10.65
CA GLU A 112 -4.01 15.37 -10.92
C GLU A 112 -2.98 15.51 -9.79
N ALA A 113 -1.78 16.01 -10.11
CA ALA A 113 -0.79 16.36 -9.10
C ALA A 113 -1.36 17.49 -8.21
N ILE A 114 -1.28 17.33 -6.89
CA ILE A 114 -1.62 18.39 -5.91
C ILE A 114 -0.64 19.55 -6.08
#